data_AF-S4P4I2-F1
#
_entry.id   AF-S4P4I2-F1
#
_cell.length_a   1.000
_cell.length_b   1.000
_cell.length_c   1.000
_cell.angle_alpha   90.00
_cell.angle_beta   90.00
_cell.angle_gamma   90.00
#
_symmetry.space_group_name_H-M   'P 1'
#
loop_
_entity.id
_entity.type
_entity.pdbx_description
1 polymer ?
#
loop_
_entity_poly.entity_id
_entity_poly.type
_entity_poly.pdbx_seq_one_letter_code
_entity_poly.pdbx_strand_id
1 'polypeptide(L)' 'SKADLTHGPARAIIAPHAGYSYCGACAAFAYRQVSPVVVKRIFILGPSHHVRLGGCALSSLDKYQTPLYDL' A
#
# COMPACT_ATOMS: atom_id res chain seq x y z
N SER A 1 19.98 -3.34 -3.31
CA SER A 1 20.00 -3.81 -1.90
C SER A 1 18.83 -4.75 -1.70
N LYS A 2 19.04 -5.98 -1.20
CA LYS A 2 17.93 -6.86 -0.79
C LYS A 2 17.43 -6.32 0.55
N ALA A 3 16.15 -5.99 0.66
CA ALA A 3 15.56 -5.63 1.95
C ALA A 3 15.71 -6.84 2.89
N ASP A 4 16.29 -6.62 4.07
CA ASP A 4 16.34 -7.63 5.12
C ASP A 4 14.95 -7.74 5.76
N LEU A 5 14.29 -8.87 5.52
CA LEU A 5 12.90 -9.12 5.84
C LEU A 5 12.81 -9.88 7.15
N THR A 6 12.18 -9.29 8.16
CA THR A 6 11.98 -9.94 9.46
C THR A 6 10.76 -10.86 9.46
N HIS A 7 9.80 -10.60 8.57
CA HIS A 7 8.53 -11.35 8.46
C HIS A 7 8.19 -11.71 6.99
N GLY A 8 9.20 -11.76 6.10
CA GLY A 8 8.96 -11.78 4.66
C GLY A 8 9.14 -13.12 3.93
N PRO A 9 8.75 -13.16 2.63
CA PRO A 9 8.10 -12.06 1.90
C PRO A 9 6.62 -11.93 2.27
N ALA A 10 6.21 -10.74 2.72
CA ALA A 10 4.86 -10.50 3.18
C ALA A 10 3.85 -10.66 2.02
N ARG A 11 2.80 -11.46 2.26
CA ARG A 11 1.67 -11.65 1.33
C ARG A 11 0.56 -10.63 1.52
N ALA A 12 0.48 -10.05 2.70
CA ALA A 12 -0.41 -8.96 3.07
C ALA A 12 0.26 -8.11 4.14
N ILE A 13 -0.10 -6.83 4.18
CA ILE A 13 0.30 -5.89 5.22
C ILE A 13 -0.91 -5.04 5.62
N ILE A 14 -0.91 -4.55 6.86
CA ILE A 14 -1.83 -3.50 7.32
C ILE A 14 -0.96 -2.30 7.65
N ALA A 15 -1.29 -1.15 7.08
CA ALA A 15 -0.57 0.10 7.27
C ALA A 15 -1.54 1.26 7.53
N PRO A 16 -1.18 2.24 8.36
CA PRO A 16 -2.00 3.43 8.59
C PRO A 16 -2.02 4.34 7.34
N HIS A 17 -3.09 5.13 7.20
CA HIS A 17 -3.29 6.06 6.07
C HIS A 17 -3.45 7.54 6.52
N ALA A 18 -2.98 7.88 7.73
CA ALA A 18 -2.87 9.27 8.16
C ALA A 18 -1.77 10.01 7.37
N GLY A 19 -1.68 11.33 7.54
CA GLY A 19 -0.59 12.10 6.92
C GLY A 19 0.79 11.58 7.34
N TYR A 20 1.77 11.61 6.42
CA TYR A 20 3.08 10.99 6.64
C TYR A 20 3.85 11.49 7.87
N SER A 21 3.72 12.77 8.23
CA SER A 21 4.32 13.33 9.44
C SER A 21 3.87 12.62 10.72
N TYR A 22 2.68 12.00 10.71
CA TYR A 22 2.10 11.30 11.86
C TYR A 22 2.36 9.80 11.83
N CYS A 23 2.32 9.15 10.66
CA CYS A 23 2.34 7.69 10.58
C CYS A 23 3.37 7.09 9.61
N GLY A 24 4.20 7.89 8.95
CA GLY A 24 5.15 7.41 7.94
C GLY A 24 6.15 6.40 8.51
N ALA A 25 6.73 6.70 9.67
CA ALA A 25 7.66 5.78 10.35
C ALA A 25 6.99 4.46 10.75
N CYS A 26 5.73 4.50 11.20
CA CYS A 26 4.95 3.31 11.52
C CYS A 26 4.68 2.46 10.28
N ALA A 27 4.21 3.07 9.18
CA ALA A 27 3.94 2.38 7.93
C ALA A 27 5.18 1.70 7.33
N ALA A 28 6.38 2.30 7.52
CA ALA A 28 7.63 1.76 7.01
C ALA A 28 7.96 0.35 7.54
N PHE A 29 7.58 0.02 8.79
CA PHE A 29 7.76 -1.33 9.35
C PHE A 29 7.00 -2.40 8.55
N ALA A 30 5.81 -2.05 8.06
CA ALA A 30 4.99 -2.93 7.24
C ALA A 30 5.54 -3.03 5.81
N TYR A 31 5.75 -1.89 5.13
CA TYR A 31 6.23 -1.86 3.74
C TYR A 31 7.62 -2.49 3.57
N ARG A 32 8.50 -2.43 4.58
CA ARG A 32 9.81 -3.08 4.55
C ARG A 32 9.73 -4.60 4.32
N GLN A 33 8.61 -5.25 4.69
CA GLN A 33 8.44 -6.69 4.55
C GLN A 33 8.03 -7.13 3.13
N VAL A 34 7.74 -6.17 2.23
CA VAL A 34 7.37 -6.44 0.84
C VAL A 34 8.63 -6.67 0.02
N SER A 35 8.77 -7.87 -0.55
CA SER A 35 9.89 -8.19 -1.44
C SER A 35 9.57 -7.81 -2.89
N PRO A 36 10.25 -6.81 -3.50
CA PRO A 36 9.97 -6.38 -4.88
C PRO A 36 10.42 -7.40 -5.93
N VAL A 37 11.26 -8.36 -5.55
CA VAL A 37 11.67 -9.46 -6.43
C VAL A 37 10.53 -10.47 -6.59
N VAL A 38 9.78 -10.72 -5.51
CA VAL A 38 8.71 -11.72 -5.44
C VAL A 38 7.34 -11.13 -5.79
N VAL A 39 7.02 -9.95 -5.27
CA VAL A 39 5.71 -9.32 -5.42
C VAL A 39 5.67 -8.52 -6.73
N LYS A 40 4.80 -8.93 -7.65
CA LYS A 40 4.60 -8.29 -8.96
C LYS A 40 3.25 -7.58 -9.12
N ARG A 41 2.30 -7.87 -8.23
CA ARG A 41 0.96 -7.28 -8.23
C ARG A 41 0.58 -6.93 -6.80
N ILE A 42 0.16 -5.69 -6.59
CA ILE A 42 -0.22 -5.15 -5.29
C ILE A 42 -1.70 -4.75 -5.38
N PHE A 43 -2.51 -5.28 -4.47
CA PHE A 43 -3.88 -4.84 -4.29
C PHE A 43 -3.92 -3.86 -3.12
N ILE A 44 -4.58 -2.72 -3.30
CA ILE A 44 -4.76 -1.71 -2.25
C ILE A 44 -6.25 -1.63 -1.94
N LEU A 45 -6.63 -1.95 -0.71
CA LEU A 45 -8.01 -1.87 -0.23
C LEU A 45 -8.07 -0.83 0.88
N GLY A 46 -8.82 0.25 0.63
CA GLY A 46 -9.01 1.35 1.57
C GLY A 46 -10.49 1.61 1.83
N PRO A 47 -10.86 2.08 3.04
CA PRO A 47 -12.24 2.47 3.32
C PRO A 47 -12.62 3.77 2.60
N SER A 48 -13.89 3.87 2.19
CA SER A 48 -14.47 5.15 1.79
C SER A 48 -14.87 5.94 3.03
N HIS A 49 -14.33 7.15 3.18
CA HIS A 49 -14.70 8.08 4.26
C HIS A 49 -15.75 9.12 3.86
N HIS A 50 -16.08 9.20 2.57
CA HIS A 50 -16.94 10.26 2.04
C HIS A 50 -18.29 9.75 1.53
N VAL A 51 -18.31 8.55 0.94
CA VAL A 51 -19.50 8.01 0.27
C VAL A 51 -19.82 6.64 0.86
N ARG A 52 -21.09 6.41 1.17
CA ARG A 52 -21.57 5.09 1.59
C ARG A 52 -21.56 4.14 0.39
N LEU A 53 -20.92 2.99 0.55
CA LEU A 53 -20.90 1.92 -0.43
C LEU A 53 -21.54 0.65 0.15
N GLY A 54 -22.35 -0.04 -0.65
CA GLY A 54 -22.90 -1.36 -0.31
C GLY A 54 -21.99 -2.53 -0.69
N GLY A 55 -20.84 -2.25 -1.29
CA GLY A 55 -19.84 -3.21 -1.76
C GLY A 55 -18.51 -2.50 -2.03
N CYS A 56 -17.69 -3.06 -2.92
CA CYS A 56 -16.44 -2.44 -3.35
C CYS A 56 -16.64 -1.65 -4.65
N ALA A 57 -15.85 -0.59 -4.83
CA ALA A 57 -15.75 0.14 -6.09
C ALA A 57 -14.36 -0.09 -6.72
N LEU A 58 -14.29 0.04 -8.04
CA LEU A 58 -13.04 0.02 -8.80
C LEU A 58 -12.84 1.37 -9.46
N SER A 59 -11.57 1.76 -9.63
CA SER A 59 -11.24 2.94 -10.44
C SER A 59 -11.68 2.71 -11.89
N SER A 60 -12.19 3.76 -12.54
CA SER A 60 -12.43 3.76 -13.98
C SER A 60 -11.21 4.21 -14.79
N LEU A 61 -10.09 4.52 -14.11
CA LEU A 61 -8.86 5.00 -14.73
C LEU A 61 -7.80 3.89 -14.76
N ASP A 62 -6.91 3.98 -15.74
CA ASP A 62 -5.86 2.98 -15.97
C ASP A 62 -4.62 3.17 -15.09
N LYS A 63 -4.39 4.38 -14.56
CA LYS A 63 -3.16 4.74 -13.82
C LYS A 63 -3.44 5.62 -12.62
N TYR A 64 -2.57 5.50 -11.61
CA TYR A 64 -2.55 6.36 -10.43
C TYR A 64 -1.29 7.20 -10.42
N GLN A 65 -1.42 8.52 -10.52
CA GLN A 65 -0.27 9.42 -10.45
C GLN A 65 0.30 9.46 -9.02
N THR A 66 1.62 9.45 -8.92
CA THR A 66 2.33 9.71 -7.66
C THR A 66 3.48 10.68 -7.90
N PRO A 67 3.97 11.40 -6.87
CA PRO A 67 5.12 12.29 -7.02
C PRO A 67 6.43 11.60 -7.46
N LEU A 68 6.53 10.27 -7.36
CA LEU A 68 7.72 9.52 -7.75
C LEU A 68 7.64 9.05 -9.21
N TYR A 69 6.54 8.41 -9.58
CA TYR A 69 6.21 7.93 -10.93
C TYR A 69 4.73 7.49 -10.98
N ASP A 70 4.18 7.33 -12.19
CA ASP A 70 2.81 6.80 -12.37
C ASP A 70 2.77 5.29 -12.11
N LEU A 71 1.81 4.85 -11.29
CA LEU A 71 1.49 3.43 -11.05
C LEU A 71 0.53 2.89 -12.11
#